data_AF-A0A7Y3A1B4-F1
#
_entry.id   AF-A0A7Y3A1B4-F1
#
_cell.length_a   1.000
_cell.length_b   1.000
_cell.length_c   1.000
_cell.angle_alpha   90.00
_cell.angle_beta   90.00
_cell.angle_gamma   90.00
#
_symmetry.space_group_name_H-M   'P 1'
#
loop_
_entity.id
_entity.type
_entity.pdbx_description
1 polymer ?
#
loop_
_entity_poly.entity_id
_entity_poly.type
_entity_poly.pdbx_seq_one_letter_code
_entity_poly.pdbx_strand_id
1 'polypeptide(L)'
;FSSDDNDEIENLPSVVYPNPVRADEVYITNTDSDEEFRLFDMQGRLIPFLEKQFDETSGRSRLKIPPTTATGIYILNWKDRSELLLIKD
;
A
#
# COMPACT_ATOMS: atom_id res chain seq x y z
N PHE A 1 -28.47 -9.12 -27.90
CA PHE A 1 -28.24 -8.75 -26.50
C PHE A 1 -26.75 -8.88 -26.26
N SER A 2 -26.15 -7.79 -25.79
CA SER A 2 -24.71 -7.54 -25.76
C SER A 2 -23.99 -8.50 -24.84
N SER A 3 -22.87 -9.04 -25.32
CA SER A 3 -21.71 -9.45 -24.52
C SER A 3 -21.07 -8.20 -23.91
N ASP A 4 -20.21 -8.36 -22.89
CA ASP A 4 -19.25 -7.37 -22.37
C ASP A 4 -19.59 -6.66 -21.04
N ASP A 5 -19.98 -7.43 -20.01
CA ASP A 5 -20.04 -6.97 -18.60
C ASP A 5 -19.15 -7.82 -17.65
N ASN A 6 -18.10 -8.49 -18.15
CA ASN A 6 -17.26 -9.38 -17.33
C ASN A 6 -15.85 -8.84 -17.01
N ASP A 7 -15.49 -7.62 -17.42
CA ASP A 7 -14.14 -7.06 -17.20
C ASP A 7 -14.04 -6.08 -16.01
N GLU A 8 -15.14 -5.77 -15.30
CA GLU A 8 -15.13 -4.77 -14.22
C GLU A 8 -14.58 -5.28 -12.87
N ILE A 9 -14.48 -6.60 -12.66
CA ILE A 9 -14.03 -7.16 -11.36
C ILE A 9 -12.49 -7.15 -11.24
N GLU A 10 -11.74 -7.19 -12.34
CA GLU A 10 -10.26 -7.25 -12.31
C GLU A 10 -9.56 -5.91 -12.08
N ASN A 11 -10.28 -4.78 -12.05
CA ASN A 11 -9.67 -3.45 -12.00
C ASN A 11 -10.20 -2.52 -10.89
N LEU A 12 -10.65 -3.05 -9.75
CA LEU A 12 -10.97 -2.19 -8.61
C LEU A 12 -9.70 -1.41 -8.18
N PRO A 13 -9.72 -0.08 -8.16
CA PRO A 13 -8.53 0.71 -7.81
C PRO A 13 -8.12 0.40 -6.37
N SER A 14 -6.86 -0.01 -6.18
CA SER A 14 -6.26 -0.13 -4.85
C SER A 14 -6.14 1.25 -4.22
N VAL A 15 -6.61 1.40 -2.99
CA VAL A 15 -6.55 2.65 -2.22
C VAL A 15 -5.56 2.49 -1.07
N VAL A 16 -4.66 3.46 -0.93
CA VAL A 16 -3.71 3.54 0.18
C VAL A 16 -4.22 4.52 1.22
N TYR A 17 -4.42 4.06 2.47
CA TYR A 17 -4.95 4.89 3.55
C TYR A 17 -4.44 4.45 4.93
N PRO A 18 -4.31 5.36 5.91
CA PRO A 18 -4.42 6.80 5.74
C PRO A 18 -3.21 7.36 4.96
N ASN A 19 -3.43 8.45 4.24
CA ASN A 19 -2.38 9.26 3.65
C ASN A 19 -2.76 10.74 3.90
N PRO A 20 -2.14 11.46 4.86
CA PRO A 20 -0.89 11.12 5.55
C PRO A 20 -0.98 9.99 6.59
N VAL A 21 0.10 9.23 6.75
CA VAL A 21 0.31 8.23 7.82
C VAL A 21 0.77 8.93 9.09
N ARG A 22 0.09 8.67 10.23
CA ARG A 22 0.42 9.22 11.56
C ARG A 22 0.62 8.18 12.66
N ALA A 23 0.16 6.95 12.45
CA ALA A 23 0.15 5.89 13.46
C ALA A 23 1.03 4.71 13.06
N ASP A 24 2.07 4.97 12.27
CA ASP A 24 3.01 3.98 11.72
C ASP A 24 2.37 2.85 10.92
N GLU A 25 1.08 2.95 10.59
CA GLU A 25 0.33 1.94 9.88
C GLU A 25 -0.32 2.52 8.64
N VAL A 26 -0.22 1.78 7.55
CA VAL A 26 -0.90 2.06 6.29
C VAL A 26 -1.58 0.79 5.79
N TYR A 27 -2.75 0.98 5.18
CA TYR A 27 -3.60 -0.04 4.64
C TYR A 27 -3.70 0.13 3.13
N ILE A 28 -3.71 -0.99 2.41
CA ILE A 28 -3.90 -1.04 0.96
C ILE A 28 -5.08 -1.97 0.68
N THR A 29 -6.07 -1.49 -0.09
CA THR A 29 -7.20 -2.32 -0.53
C THR A 29 -6.90 -3.10 -1.81
N ASN A 30 -7.67 -4.16 -2.04
CA ASN A 30 -7.63 -4.98 -3.24
C ASN A 30 -6.22 -5.55 -3.46
N THR A 31 -5.62 -6.08 -2.39
CA THR A 31 -4.36 -6.81 -2.42
C THR A 31 -4.63 -8.30 -2.24
N ASP A 32 -3.62 -9.13 -2.47
CA ASP A 32 -3.64 -10.57 -2.20
C ASP A 32 -2.50 -10.98 -1.23
N SER A 33 -2.39 -12.27 -0.94
CA SER A 33 -1.39 -12.85 -0.02
C SER A 33 0.04 -12.83 -0.57
N ASP A 34 0.19 -12.71 -1.88
CA ASP A 34 1.47 -12.87 -2.58
C ASP A 34 2.08 -11.50 -2.96
N GLU A 35 1.37 -10.43 -2.65
CA GLU A 35 1.72 -9.05 -2.96
C GLU A 35 3.01 -8.59 -2.26
N GLU A 36 3.96 -8.06 -3.04
CA GLU A 36 5.25 -7.57 -2.54
C GLU A 36 5.28 -6.05 -2.36
N PHE A 37 5.21 -5.60 -1.12
CA PHE A 37 5.33 -4.17 -0.79
C PHE A 37 6.78 -3.71 -0.57
N ARG A 38 7.14 -2.57 -1.16
CA ARG A 38 8.43 -1.88 -0.99
C ARG A 38 8.22 -0.39 -0.76
N LEU A 39 8.87 0.18 0.26
CA LEU A 39 8.78 1.60 0.60
C LEU A 39 10.16 2.25 0.40
N PHE A 40 10.22 3.34 -0.35
CA PHE A 40 11.46 4.08 -0.60
C PHE A 40 11.33 5.52 -0.14
N ASP A 41 12.40 6.09 0.40
CA ASP A 41 12.48 7.54 0.56
C ASP A 41 12.86 8.24 -0.76
N MET A 42 12.88 9.57 -0.76
CA MET A 42 13.22 10.38 -1.94
C MET A 42 14.68 10.23 -2.39
N GLN A 43 15.55 9.60 -1.61
CA GLN A 43 16.93 9.27 -2.01
C GLN A 43 17.02 7.83 -2.59
N GLY A 44 15.91 7.10 -2.65
CA GLY A 44 15.85 5.72 -3.12
C GLY A 44 16.29 4.69 -2.07
N ARG A 45 16.41 5.07 -0.79
CA ARG A 45 16.73 4.09 0.27
C ARG A 45 15.48 3.29 0.61
N LEU A 46 15.63 1.96 0.67
CA LEU A 46 14.57 1.05 1.09
C LEU A 46 14.32 1.19 2.59
N ILE A 47 13.07 1.45 2.96
CA ILE A 47 12.59 1.45 4.33
C ILE A 47 11.96 0.09 4.62
N PRO A 48 12.47 -0.68 5.60
CA PRO A 48 11.91 -1.98 5.94
C PRO A 48 10.56 -1.80 6.66
N PHE A 49 9.61 -2.67 6.38
CA PHE A 49 8.40 -2.79 7.20
C PHE A 49 8.69 -3.63 8.44
N LEU A 50 8.17 -3.22 9.59
CA LEU A 50 8.21 -4.00 10.83
C LEU A 50 7.27 -5.21 10.75
N GLU A 51 6.16 -5.05 10.05
CA GLU A 51 5.13 -6.07 9.91
C GLU A 51 4.36 -5.88 8.61
N LYS A 52 3.95 -6.99 8.00
CA LYS A 52 3.04 -7.05 6.86
C LYS A 52 1.98 -8.12 7.18
N GLN A 53 0.70 -7.76 7.13
CA GLN A 53 -0.40 -8.70 7.32
C GLN A 53 -1.41 -8.55 6.20
N PHE A 54 -1.79 -9.66 5.59
CA PHE A 54 -2.91 -9.72 4.66
C PHE A 54 -4.16 -10.26 5.38
N ASP A 55 -5.29 -9.59 5.20
CA ASP A 55 -6.60 -10.04 5.65
C ASP A 55 -7.39 -10.58 4.46
N GLU A 56 -7.49 -11.91 4.37
CA GLU A 56 -8.22 -12.64 3.33
C GLU A 56 -9.72 -12.28 3.28
N THR A 57 -10.31 -11.89 4.41
CA THR A 57 -11.74 -11.59 4.49
C THR A 57 -12.05 -10.23 3.86
N SER A 58 -11.17 -9.25 4.06
CA SER A 58 -11.37 -7.89 3.56
C SER A 58 -10.60 -7.54 2.29
N GLY A 59 -9.66 -8.41 1.87
CA GLY A 59 -8.78 -8.15 0.72
C GLY A 59 -7.83 -6.97 0.96
N ARG A 60 -7.38 -6.79 2.21
CA ARG A 60 -6.58 -5.64 2.64
C ARG A 60 -5.26 -6.06 3.25
N SER A 61 -4.20 -5.32 2.92
CA SER A 61 -2.90 -5.46 3.56
C SER A 61 -2.66 -4.34 4.56
N ARG A 62 -2.27 -4.67 5.79
CA ARG A 62 -1.72 -3.74 6.80
C ARG A 62 -0.20 -3.79 6.75
N LEU A 63 0.42 -2.64 6.56
CA LEU A 63 1.87 -2.47 6.62
C LEU A 63 2.23 -1.59 7.81
N LYS A 64 3.14 -2.10 8.66
CA LYS A 64 3.68 -1.35 9.80
C LYS A 64 5.05 -0.80 9.46
N ILE A 65 5.18 0.51 9.53
CA ILE A 65 6.38 1.29 9.27
C ILE A 65 7.14 1.48 10.59
N PRO A 66 8.48 1.60 10.59
CA PRO A 66 9.20 1.94 11.81
C PRO A 66 8.79 3.31 12.35
N PRO A 67 8.53 3.46 13.66
CA PRO A 67 8.18 4.75 14.29
C PRO A 67 9.32 5.78 14.20
N THR A 68 10.53 5.32 13.89
CA THR A 68 11.72 6.15 13.67
C THR A 68 11.84 6.66 12.23
N THR A 69 10.86 6.36 11.36
CA THR A 69 10.84 6.83 9.98
C THR A 69 10.56 8.33 9.97
N ALA A 70 11.45 9.10 9.35
CA ALA A 70 11.34 10.55 9.37
C ALA A 70 10.06 11.04 8.65
N THR A 71 9.44 12.09 9.16
CA THR A 71 8.39 12.83 8.44
C THR A 71 8.87 13.21 7.04
N GLY A 72 8.07 12.93 6.01
CA GLY A 72 8.45 13.18 4.62
C GLY A 72 7.58 12.49 3.59
N ILE A 73 7.96 12.64 2.33
CA ILE A 73 7.35 11.95 1.19
C ILE A 73 8.14 10.68 0.91
N TYR A 74 7.42 9.58 0.70
CA TYR A 74 7.96 8.27 0.36
C TYR A 74 7.22 7.72 -0.86
N ILE A 75 7.81 6.71 -1.50
CA ILE A 75 7.22 5.99 -2.63
C ILE A 75 6.91 4.57 -2.16
N LEU A 76 5.62 4.23 -2.11
CA LEU A 76 5.15 2.87 -1.84
C LEU A 76 4.88 2.16 -3.17
N ASN A 77 5.54 1.02 -3.38
CA ASN A 77 5.38 0.17 -4.55
C ASN A 77 4.81 -1.18 -4.17
N TRP A 78 3.91 -1.70 -5.01
CA TRP A 78 3.41 -3.07 -4.98
C TRP A 78 2.89 -3.43 -6.37
N LYS A 79 3.10 -4.67 -6.81
CA LYS A 79 2.82 -5.11 -8.19
C LYS A 79 3.38 -4.10 -9.21
N ASP A 80 2.50 -3.58 -10.07
CA ASP A 80 2.77 -2.57 -11.10
C ASP A 80 2.28 -1.17 -10.67
N ARG A 81 2.10 -0.94 -9.36
CA ARG A 81 1.57 0.31 -8.79
C ARG A 81 2.63 1.03 -7.96
N SER A 82 2.54 2.36 -7.98
CA SER A 82 3.34 3.27 -7.18
C SER A 82 2.46 4.39 -6.63
N GLU A 83 2.54 4.65 -5.34
CA GLU A 83 1.83 5.77 -4.68
C GLU A 83 2.79 6.60 -3.82
N LEU A 84 2.52 7.90 -3.76
CA LEU A 84 3.21 8.79 -2.83
C LEU A 84 2.60 8.66 -1.44
N LEU A 85 3.41 8.31 -0.46
CA LEU A 85 3.01 8.21 0.93
C LEU A 85 3.60 9.37 1.73
N LEU A 86 2.73 10.19 2.32
CA LEU A 86 3.14 11.26 3.22
C LEU A 86 3.16 10.73 4.66
N ILE A 87 4.34 10.62 5.25
CA ILE A 87 4.50 10.24 6.66
C ILE A 87 4.63 11.51 7.49
N LYS A 88 3.89 11.59 8.61
CA LYS A 88 3.91 12.71 9.55
C LYS A 88 3.92 12.21 10.99
N ASP A 89 4.66 12.92 11.83
CA ASP A 89 4.61 12.82 13.29
C ASP A 89 3.24 13.31 13.84
#